data_AF-A0A7W0X9H2-F1
#
_entry.id   AF-A0A7W0X9H2-F1
#
_cell.length_a   1.000
_cell.length_b   1.000
_cell.length_c   1.000
_cell.angle_alpha   90.00
_cell.angle_beta   90.00
_cell.angle_gamma   90.00
#
_symmetry.space_group_name_H-M   'P 1'
#
loop_
_entity.id
_entity.type
_entity.pdbx_description
1 polymer ?
#
loop_
_entity_poly.entity_id
_entity_poly.type
_entity_poly.pdbx_seq_one_letter_code
_entity_poly.pdbx_strand_id
1 'polypeptide(L)'
;MYAIVKVGGKQYRVEKGDSLLVDRMPEDEGAKVTLQPLLFRGDGDDAVFSADDLAKIKVEATVTGHERGKKIHGLKFKPKRGYKVRYGHRSDLTRLQIGDMSNGS
;
A
#
# COMPACT_ATOMS: atom_id res chain seq x y z
N MET A 1 3.53 -15.77 9.62
CA MET A 1 2.46 -14.81 9.96
C MET A 1 2.35 -13.72 8.90
N TYR A 2 1.13 -13.41 8.44
CA TYR A 2 0.87 -12.32 7.49
C TYR A 2 -0.36 -11.50 7.90
N ALA A 3 -0.42 -10.26 7.44
CA ALA A 3 -1.58 -9.39 7.56
C ALA A 3 -2.06 -8.94 6.19
N ILE A 4 -3.36 -8.65 6.07
CA ILE A 4 -3.90 -7.89 4.94
C ILE A 4 -4.17 -6.48 5.44
N VAL A 5 -3.45 -5.51 4.89
CA VAL A 5 -3.56 -4.10 5.26
C VAL A 5 -4.29 -3.32 4.17
N LYS A 6 -5.05 -2.31 4.60
CA LYS A 6 -5.70 -1.37 3.68
C LYS A 6 -4.89 -0.07 3.60
N VAL A 7 -4.41 0.27 2.40
CA VAL A 7 -3.66 1.51 2.15
C VAL A 7 -4.14 2.14 0.85
N GLY A 8 -4.43 3.45 0.87
CA GLY A 8 -4.87 4.18 -0.33
C GLY A 8 -6.14 3.62 -0.99
N GLY A 9 -6.99 2.92 -0.23
CA GLY A 9 -8.18 2.25 -0.76
C GLY A 9 -7.94 0.88 -1.40
N LYS A 10 -6.70 0.42 -1.47
CA LYS A 10 -6.31 -0.93 -1.93
C LYS A 10 -5.95 -1.83 -0.75
N GLN A 11 -6.01 -3.14 -0.96
CA GLN A 11 -5.64 -4.14 0.02
C GLN A 11 -4.35 -4.84 -0.40
N TYR A 12 -3.45 -5.03 0.56
CA TYR A 12 -2.16 -5.67 0.33
C TYR A 12 -1.90 -6.74 1.38
N ARG A 13 -1.44 -7.91 0.94
CA ARG A 13 -0.88 -8.91 1.84
C ARG A 13 0.55 -8.52 2.17
N VAL A 14 0.88 -8.52 3.46
CA VAL A 14 2.18 -8.11 3.97
C VAL A 14 2.71 -9.09 5.01
N GLU A 15 4.00 -9.33 4.96
CA GLU A 15 4.77 -10.08 5.94
C GLU A 15 5.86 -9.18 6.55
N LYS A 16 6.41 -9.60 7.70
CA LYS A 16 7.45 -8.82 8.39
C LYS A 16 8.69 -8.73 7.50
N GLY A 17 9.16 -7.51 7.24
CA GLY A 17 10.33 -7.26 6.38
C GLY A 17 10.00 -7.07 4.90
N ASP A 18 8.73 -7.12 4.49
CA ASP A 18 8.36 -6.85 3.10
C ASP A 18 8.51 -5.37 2.72
N SER A 19 8.83 -5.13 1.45
CA SER A 19 8.79 -3.80 0.84
C SER A 19 7.55 -3.67 -0.03
N LEU A 20 6.73 -2.66 0.25
CA LEU A 20 5.45 -2.42 -0.42
C LEU A 20 5.46 -1.06 -1.13
N LEU A 21 5.00 -1.03 -2.38
CA LEU A 21 4.72 0.21 -3.11
C LEU A 21 3.24 0.54 -3.05
N VAL A 22 2.93 1.69 -2.46
CA VAL A 22 1.58 2.21 -2.28
C VAL A 22 1.42 3.56 -2.96
N ASP A 23 0.17 4.03 -3.04
CA ASP A 23 -0.15 5.38 -3.52
C ASP A 23 0.55 6.45 -2.64
N ARG A 24 0.70 7.66 -3.18
CA ARG A 24 1.43 8.74 -2.47
C ARG A 24 0.83 9.00 -1.09
N MET A 25 1.66 8.94 -0.05
CA MET A 25 1.31 9.30 1.31
C MET A 25 1.93 10.66 1.67
N PRO A 26 1.32 11.42 2.60
CA PRO A 26 1.80 12.75 2.98
C PRO A 26 2.96 12.71 3.99
N GLU A 27 3.28 11.56 4.59
CA GLU A 27 4.39 11.49 5.54
C GLU A 27 5.76 11.55 4.86
N ASP A 28 6.75 12.08 5.58
CA ASP A 28 8.12 12.20 5.11
C ASP A 28 8.89 10.87 5.13
N GLU A 29 10.03 10.84 4.43
CA GLU A 29 10.94 9.70 4.44
C GLU A 29 11.49 9.44 5.85
N GLY A 30 11.46 8.18 6.29
CA GLY A 30 11.82 7.76 7.64
C GLY A 30 10.69 7.83 8.67
N ALA A 31 9.52 8.40 8.32
CA ALA A 31 8.37 8.41 9.21
C ALA A 31 7.81 7.00 9.44
N LYS A 32 7.37 6.75 10.68
CA LYS A 32 6.62 5.54 11.04
C LYS A 32 5.13 5.76 10.81
N VAL A 33 4.50 4.82 10.13
CA VAL A 33 3.07 4.82 9.81
C VAL A 33 2.44 3.56 10.37
N THR A 34 1.35 3.70 11.11
CA THR A 34 0.55 2.56 11.54
C THR A 34 -0.51 2.26 10.49
N LEU A 35 -0.49 1.05 9.94
CA LEU A 35 -1.45 0.60 8.93
C LEU A 35 -2.61 -0.14 9.60
N GLN A 36 -3.82 0.10 9.10
CA GLN A 36 -5.01 -0.58 9.59
C GLN A 36 -5.11 -1.99 8.96
N PRO A 37 -5.11 -3.07 9.77
CA PRO A 37 -5.30 -4.42 9.27
C PRO A 37 -6.79 -4.71 9.03
N LEU A 38 -7.07 -5.49 7.99
CA LEU A 38 -8.39 -6.06 7.69
C LEU A 38 -8.45 -7.56 8.00
N LEU A 39 -7.31 -8.22 8.00
CA LEU A 39 -7.16 -9.64 8.31
C LEU A 39 -5.78 -9.82 8.91
N PHE A 40 -5.69 -10.62 9.95
CA PHE A 40 -4.42 -11.02 10.52
C PHE A 40 -4.39 -12.53 10.71
N ARG A 41 -3.31 -13.17 10.25
CA ARG A 41 -3.10 -14.60 10.45
C ARG A 41 -1.73 -14.82 11.08
N GLY A 42 -1.76 -15.27 12.34
CA GLY A 42 -0.58 -15.68 13.09
C GLY A 42 0.09 -16.94 12.55
N ASP A 43 1.04 -17.50 13.29
CA ASP A 43 1.75 -18.74 12.91
C ASP A 43 0.91 -20.03 13.11
N GLY A 44 -0.36 -19.90 13.51
CA GLY A 44 -1.35 -20.99 13.58
C GLY A 44 -2.39 -20.96 12.44
N ASP A 45 -3.40 -21.84 12.52
CA ASP A 45 -4.47 -21.93 11.52
C ASP A 45 -5.59 -20.88 11.70
N ASP A 46 -5.65 -20.24 12.87
CA ASP A 46 -6.68 -19.26 13.19
C ASP A 46 -6.37 -17.88 12.57
N ALA A 47 -7.21 -17.49 11.62
CA ALA A 47 -7.22 -16.14 11.06
C ALA A 47 -8.23 -15.26 11.81
N VAL A 48 -7.80 -14.07 12.18
CA VAL A 48 -8.60 -13.08 12.90
C VAL A 48 -9.23 -12.13 11.87
N PHE A 49 -10.56 -12.05 11.92
CA PHE A 49 -11.39 -11.19 11.06
C PHE A 49 -12.33 -10.27 11.85
N SER A 50 -12.51 -10.52 13.15
CA SER A 50 -13.39 -9.73 14.01
C SER A 50 -12.85 -8.32 14.20
N ALA A 51 -13.72 -7.32 14.05
CA ALA A 51 -13.32 -5.91 14.14
C ALA A 51 -12.71 -5.54 15.50
N ASP A 52 -13.23 -6.12 16.59
CA ASP A 52 -12.75 -5.87 17.96
C ASP A 52 -11.32 -6.39 18.20
N ASP A 53 -10.98 -7.52 17.56
CA ASP A 53 -9.66 -8.13 17.68
C ASP A 53 -8.66 -7.46 16.72
N LEU A 54 -9.10 -7.07 15.52
CA LEU A 54 -8.29 -6.31 14.57
C LEU A 54 -7.91 -4.91 15.10
N ALA A 55 -8.74 -4.30 15.95
CA ALA A 55 -8.44 -3.02 16.59
C ALA A 55 -7.22 -3.09 17.54
N LYS A 56 -6.90 -4.28 18.05
CA LYS A 56 -5.74 -4.51 18.93
C LYS A 56 -4.46 -4.79 18.16
N ILE A 57 -4.57 -5.07 16.86
CA ILE A 57 -3.44 -5.40 16.00
C ILE A 57 -2.89 -4.13 15.37
N LYS A 58 -1.60 -3.87 15.59
CA LYS A 58 -0.87 -2.77 14.98
C LYS A 58 0.14 -3.32 13.98
N VAL A 59 0.05 -2.84 12.75
CA VAL A 59 1.05 -3.10 11.70
C VAL A 59 1.87 -1.83 11.53
N GLU A 60 3.09 -1.82 12.05
CA GLU A 60 4.00 -0.69 11.89
C GLU A 60 4.75 -0.81 10.56
N ALA A 61 4.74 0.28 9.79
CA ALA A 61 5.53 0.43 8.58
C ALA A 61 6.39 1.69 8.66
N THR A 62 7.51 1.70 7.96
CA THR A 62 8.39 2.87 7.83
C THR A 62 8.43 3.31 6.37
N VAL A 63 8.30 4.61 6.13
CA VAL A 63 8.45 5.18 4.78
C VAL A 63 9.93 5.14 4.42
N THR A 64 10.31 4.35 3.42
CA THR A 64 11.69 4.28 2.94
C THR A 64 12.00 5.38 1.94
N GLY A 65 10.98 5.82 1.19
CA GLY A 65 11.14 6.92 0.26
C GLY A 65 9.97 7.11 -0.69
N HIS A 66 10.02 8.18 -1.46
CA HIS A 66 9.03 8.45 -2.50
C HIS A 66 9.63 8.29 -3.89
N GLU A 67 8.92 7.56 -4.77
CA GLU A 67 9.36 7.32 -6.14
C GLU A 67 8.24 7.62 -7.13
N ARG A 68 8.64 7.96 -8.37
CA ARG A 68 7.68 8.09 -9.48
C ARG A 68 7.62 6.78 -10.23
N GLY A 69 6.41 6.26 -10.39
CA GLY A 69 6.15 5.05 -11.14
C GLY A 69 6.56 5.15 -12.61
N LYS A 70 6.46 4.00 -13.29
CA LYS A 70 6.74 3.90 -14.73
C LYS A 70 5.81 4.84 -15.50
N LYS A 71 6.36 5.51 -16.52
CA LYS A 71 5.58 6.41 -17.37
C LYS A 71 4.57 5.62 -18.18
N ILE A 72 3.29 5.91 -17.99
CA ILE A 72 2.21 5.41 -18.81
C ILE A 72 2.07 6.36 -20.00
N HIS A 73 2.00 5.80 -21.20
CA HIS A 73 1.80 6.54 -22.44
C HIS A 73 0.34 6.37 -22.90
N GLY A 74 -0.39 7.48 -22.94
CA GLY A 74 -1.76 7.53 -23.41
C GLY A 74 -1.89 8.23 -24.77
N LEU A 75 -2.83 7.76 -25.58
CA LEU A 75 -3.18 8.37 -26.85
C LEU A 75 -4.70 8.57 -26.91
N LYS A 76 -5.15 9.82 -27.06
CA LYS A 76 -6.54 10.13 -27.42
C LYS A 76 -6.57 10.36 -28.93
N PHE A 77 -7.37 9.59 -29.66
CA PHE A 77 -7.46 9.67 -31.11
C PHE A 77 -8.93 9.63 -31.55
N LYS A 78 -9.33 10.50 -32.48
CA LYS A 78 -10.62 10.41 -33.18
C LYS A 78 -10.37 10.34 -34.69
N PRO A 79 -10.83 9.26 -35.36
CA PRO A 79 -10.59 9.07 -36.79
C PRO A 79 -11.29 10.15 -37.61
N LYS A 80 -10.69 10.52 -38.75
CA LYS A 80 -11.23 11.49 -39.73
C LYS A 80 -11.58 12.89 -39.19
N ARG A 81 -11.17 13.21 -37.95
CA ARG A 81 -11.35 14.53 -37.31
C ARG A 81 -10.04 15.29 -37.08
N GLY A 82 -8.89 14.73 -37.50
CA GLY A 82 -7.57 15.30 -37.24
C GLY A 82 -7.15 15.32 -35.74
N TYR A 83 -7.97 14.77 -34.84
CA TYR A 83 -7.73 14.83 -33.40
C TYR A 83 -6.84 13.67 -32.94
N LYS A 84 -5.61 14.00 -32.53
CA LYS A 84 -4.62 13.07 -31.98
C LYS A 84 -3.81 13.76 -30.87
N VAL A 85 -4.00 13.35 -29.62
CA VAL A 85 -3.29 13.89 -28.45
C VAL A 85 -2.53 12.75 -27.77
N ARG A 86 -1.20 12.89 -27.69
CA ARG A 86 -0.35 12.02 -26.87
C ARG A 86 -0.15 12.67 -25.51
N TYR A 87 -0.33 11.91 -24.45
CA TYR A 87 -0.06 12.37 -23.09
C TYR A 87 0.70 11.29 -22.32
N GLY A 88 1.43 11.73 -21.30
CA GLY A 88 2.11 10.84 -20.37
C GLY A 88 1.63 11.07 -18.96
N HIS A 89 1.51 10.01 -18.18
CA HIS A 89 1.26 10.09 -16.74
C HIS A 89 2.29 9.24 -16.00
N ARG A 90 2.77 9.74 -14.87
CA ARG A 90 3.56 8.98 -13.90
C ARG A 90 2.87 9.14 -12.56
N SER A 91 2.51 8.03 -11.95
CA SER A 91 1.92 8.01 -10.61
C SER A 91 3.02 8.25 -9.59
N ASP A 92 2.73 9.09 -8.60
CA ASP A 92 3.62 9.29 -7.47
C ASP A 92 3.31 8.22 -6.43
N LEU A 93 4.35 7.50 -6.00
CA LEU A 93 4.25 6.32 -5.14
C LEU A 93 5.11 6.51 -3.90
N THR A 94 4.76 5.79 -2.85
CA THR A 94 5.54 5.73 -1.62
C THR A 94 5.96 4.29 -1.38
N ARG A 95 7.24 4.09 -1.06
CA ARG A 95 7.77 2.80 -0.65
C ARG A 95 7.69 2.70 0.86
N LEU A 96 7.01 1.67 1.33
CA LEU A 96 6.90 1.30 2.73
C LEU A 96 7.75 0.06 2.98
N GLN A 97 8.40 0.02 4.12
CA GLN A 97 9.03 -1.16 4.68
C GLN A 97 8.19 -1.62 5.87
N ILE A 98 7.72 -2.86 5.83
CA ILE A 98 6.91 -3.43 6.92
C ILE A 98 7.84 -3.82 8.07
N GLY A 99 7.61 -3.22 9.22
CA GLY A 99 8.33 -3.48 10.46
C GLY A 99 7.66 -4.60 11.25
N ASP A 100 7.44 -4.33 12.53
CA ASP A 100 6.81 -5.29 13.43
C ASP A 100 5.29 -5.28 13.32
N MET A 101 4.73 -6.48 13.46
CA MET A 101 3.29 -6.72 13.57
C MET A 101 3.04 -7.28 14.97
N SER A 102 2.43 -6.48 15.84
CA SER A 102 2.14 -6.91 17.22
C SER A 102 0.66 -7.19 17.39
N ASN A 103 0.34 -8.34 17.96
CA ASN A 103 -0.99 -8.62 18.51
C ASN A 103 -1.03 -8.02 19.92
N GLY A 104 -1.82 -6.96 20.13
CA GLY A 104 -2.03 -6.42 21.47
C GLY A 104 -2.66 -7.51 22.35
N SER A 105 -1.89 -8.00 23.33
CA SER A 105 -2.43 -8.84 24.40
C SER A 105 -3.44 -8.07 25.24
#